data_AF-A0A9W8HKJ0-F1
#
_entry.id   AF-A0A9W8HKJ0-F1
#
_cell.length_a   1.000
_cell.length_b   1.000
_cell.length_c   1.000
_cell.angle_alpha   90.00
_cell.angle_beta   90.00
_cell.angle_gamma   90.00
#
_symmetry.space_group_name_H-M   'P 1'
#
loop_
_entity.id
_entity.type
_entity.pdbx_description
1 polymer ?
#
loop_
_entity_poly.entity_id
_entity_poly.type
_entity_poly.pdbx_seq_one_letter_code
_entity_poly.pdbx_strand_id
1 'polypeptide(L)'
;MHQEDTRDTPTIGELLAEDAQVQEFPHQIHGHGGILGVGDGKMLLKQLIEREHKFYEKSANYPLVKPFLAGYHGTVKLKSEVIERAARDATFPVDLSGIETRSADTYICLESLVHGFENPCIADIKMGKQMYDLDATPEKRATMEAKMAGRTIVHIGFSISGICRPGEPRFDRQGLHKLTLNTIVTEGLVPFFETAESAVSADYRKFIIEQFIAEIVCYRDVIRKSETRMFSSSLLLVYDVSKDKYQRYLAGDKSVCAVGKPQSSTSDNRGSPLLNMRAIDFGHGHWLPGEGPDEQYLFGLDNFIRILREILNGDY
;
A
#
# COMPACT_ATOMS: atom_id res chain seq x y z
N MET A 1 -33.65 -10.23 -21.24
CA MET A 1 -33.01 -9.01 -20.73
C MET A 1 -32.96 -9.15 -19.22
N HIS A 2 -31.98 -9.92 -18.72
CA HIS A 2 -31.83 -10.17 -17.30
C HIS A 2 -31.08 -8.98 -16.70
N GLN A 3 -31.78 -8.20 -15.85
CA GLN A 3 -31.14 -7.37 -14.86
C GLN A 3 -30.47 -8.34 -13.87
N GLU A 4 -29.16 -8.53 -14.02
CA GLU A 4 -28.36 -9.18 -12.99
C GLU A 4 -28.21 -8.21 -11.81
N ASP A 5 -28.52 -8.77 -10.65
CA ASP A 5 -28.56 -8.16 -9.35
C ASP A 5 -27.14 -7.75 -8.93
N THR A 6 -26.90 -6.45 -8.69
CA THR A 6 -25.58 -5.89 -8.31
C THR A 6 -25.28 -6.02 -6.82
N ARG A 7 -25.90 -6.99 -6.14
CA ARG A 7 -25.65 -7.31 -4.73
C ARG A 7 -24.55 -8.37 -4.70
N ASP A 8 -23.46 -8.12 -3.99
CA ASP A 8 -22.56 -9.15 -3.37
C ASP A 8 -21.17 -8.60 -2.98
N THR A 9 -20.97 -7.28 -2.96
CA THR A 9 -20.00 -6.69 -2.01
C THR A 9 -20.78 -6.10 -0.84
N PRO A 10 -20.67 -6.64 0.39
CA PRO A 10 -21.41 -6.11 1.52
C PRO A 10 -21.02 -4.63 1.67
N THR A 11 -22.05 -3.79 1.70
CA THR A 11 -21.91 -2.38 2.01
C THR A 11 -21.23 -2.23 3.36
N ILE A 12 -20.56 -1.11 3.59
CA ILE A 12 -19.99 -0.79 4.90
C ILE A 12 -21.05 -0.91 6.01
N GLY A 13 -22.30 -0.53 5.72
CA GLY A 13 -23.42 -0.67 6.64
C GLY A 13 -23.72 -2.12 7.00
N GLU A 14 -23.64 -3.05 6.03
CA GLU A 14 -23.81 -4.49 6.24
C GLU A 14 -22.62 -5.08 7.01
N LEU A 15 -21.39 -4.73 6.63
CA LEU A 15 -20.18 -5.17 7.34
C LEU A 15 -20.21 -4.72 8.81
N LEU A 16 -20.68 -3.51 9.13
CA LEU A 16 -20.77 -3.05 10.51
C LEU A 16 -21.99 -3.58 11.27
N ALA A 17 -22.98 -4.15 10.57
CA ALA A 17 -24.19 -4.72 11.16
C ALA A 17 -24.06 -6.23 11.47
N GLU A 18 -23.22 -6.95 10.73
CA GLU A 18 -23.03 -8.42 10.87
C GLU A 18 -21.94 -8.82 11.89
N ASP A 19 -22.02 -8.34 13.13
CA ASP A 19 -21.05 -8.70 14.19
C ASP A 19 -19.57 -8.47 13.83
N ALA A 20 -19.25 -7.70 12.77
CA ALA A 20 -17.87 -7.51 12.35
C ALA A 20 -17.09 -6.78 13.45
N GLN A 21 -16.16 -7.52 14.05
CA GLN A 21 -15.31 -6.98 15.09
C GLN A 21 -14.35 -5.98 14.47
N VAL A 22 -14.61 -4.70 14.73
CA VAL A 22 -13.64 -3.63 14.51
C VAL A 22 -12.49 -3.88 15.48
N GLN A 23 -11.32 -4.21 14.94
CA GLN A 23 -10.12 -4.53 15.71
C GLN A 23 -8.92 -3.78 15.13
N GLU A 24 -7.81 -3.74 15.87
CA GLU A 24 -6.56 -3.25 15.32
C GLU A 24 -6.18 -4.04 14.06
N PHE A 25 -5.73 -3.35 13.00
CA PHE A 25 -5.26 -4.04 11.81
C PHE A 25 -3.83 -4.56 12.00
N PRO A 26 -3.63 -5.90 12.05
CA PRO A 26 -2.35 -6.46 12.47
C PRO A 26 -1.23 -6.33 11.42
N HIS A 27 -1.53 -5.93 10.18
CA HIS A 27 -0.54 -5.83 9.10
C HIS A 27 -0.15 -4.39 8.74
N GLN A 28 -0.39 -3.41 9.64
CA GLN A 28 0.15 -2.07 9.47
C GLN A 28 1.68 -2.09 9.70
N ILE A 29 2.46 -1.40 8.83
CA ILE A 29 3.94 -1.46 8.83
C ILE A 29 4.57 -0.06 8.95
N HIS A 30 3.82 0.98 8.56
CA HIS A 30 4.26 2.37 8.65
C HIS A 30 3.05 3.30 8.88
N GLY A 31 3.33 4.56 9.22
CA GLY A 31 2.34 5.62 9.40
C GLY A 31 1.99 5.90 10.87
N HIS A 32 1.05 6.82 11.07
CA HIS A 32 0.46 7.08 12.38
C HIS A 32 -0.50 5.93 12.73
N GLY A 33 -0.48 5.46 13.99
CA GLY A 33 -1.35 4.37 14.45
C GLY A 33 -2.84 4.67 14.27
N GLY A 34 -3.68 3.64 14.35
CA GLY A 34 -5.15 3.78 14.27
C GLY A 34 -5.79 3.32 12.95
N ILE A 35 -5.14 2.42 12.20
CA ILE A 35 -5.82 1.65 11.16
C ILE A 35 -6.58 0.51 11.83
N LEU A 36 -7.87 0.41 11.56
CA LEU A 36 -8.75 -0.63 12.08
C LEU A 36 -9.11 -1.63 10.98
N GLY A 37 -9.15 -2.92 11.29
CA GLY A 37 -9.66 -3.96 10.41
C GLY A 37 -11.15 -4.22 10.65
N VAL A 38 -11.89 -4.53 9.58
CA VAL A 38 -13.32 -4.93 9.63
C VAL A 38 -13.55 -6.12 8.70
N GLY A 39 -14.52 -6.97 9.06
CA GLY A 39 -14.90 -8.14 8.28
C GLY A 39 -13.75 -9.13 8.16
N ASP A 40 -13.15 -9.49 9.31
CA ASP A 40 -11.98 -10.37 9.41
C ASP A 40 -10.76 -9.86 8.60
N GLY A 41 -10.53 -8.54 8.65
CA GLY A 41 -9.42 -7.91 7.96
C GLY A 41 -9.56 -7.82 6.44
N LYS A 42 -10.78 -8.04 5.89
CA LYS A 42 -11.12 -7.81 4.48
C LYS A 42 -11.10 -6.32 4.11
N MET A 43 -11.47 -5.46 5.05
CA MET A 43 -11.50 -4.01 4.88
C MET A 43 -10.70 -3.30 5.97
N LEU A 44 -10.20 -2.11 5.63
CA LEU A 44 -9.42 -1.23 6.50
C LEU A 44 -10.16 0.09 6.70
N LEU A 45 -10.22 0.54 7.94
CA LEU A 45 -10.68 1.88 8.29
C LEU A 45 -9.48 2.73 8.67
N LYS A 46 -9.24 3.78 7.89
CA LYS A 46 -8.21 4.77 8.19
C LYS A 46 -8.91 6.06 8.60
N GLN A 47 -8.44 6.69 9.69
CA GLN A 47 -9.05 7.94 10.15
C GLN A 47 -9.08 8.95 8.99
N LEU A 48 -10.22 9.63 8.82
CA LEU A 48 -10.43 10.51 7.69
C LEU A 48 -9.46 11.69 7.74
N ILE A 49 -8.64 11.79 6.71
CA ILE A 49 -7.89 12.99 6.35
C ILE A 49 -8.59 13.57 5.12
N GLU A 50 -9.10 14.80 5.23
CA GLU A 50 -9.95 15.41 4.19
C GLU A 50 -9.32 15.39 2.80
N ARG A 51 -8.00 15.59 2.72
CA ARG A 51 -7.28 15.55 1.45
C ARG A 51 -7.21 14.15 0.85
N GLU A 52 -6.92 13.14 1.67
CA GLU A 52 -6.87 11.74 1.24
C GLU A 52 -8.25 11.26 0.80
N HIS A 53 -9.28 11.59 1.58
CA HIS A 53 -10.67 11.32 1.24
C HIS A 53 -11.04 11.88 -0.15
N LYS A 54 -10.81 13.18 -0.38
CA LYS A 54 -11.07 13.81 -1.69
C LYS A 54 -10.23 13.23 -2.82
N PHE A 55 -9.01 12.78 -2.53
CA PHE A 55 -8.17 12.13 -3.53
C PHE A 55 -8.82 10.82 -4.02
N TYR A 56 -9.29 9.99 -3.10
CA TYR A 56 -10.01 8.75 -3.42
C TYR A 56 -11.35 9.01 -4.12
N GLU A 57 -12.16 9.95 -3.65
CA GLU A 57 -13.44 10.30 -4.31
C GLU A 57 -13.20 10.72 -5.77
N LYS A 58 -12.22 11.62 -6.00
CA LYS A 58 -11.89 12.10 -7.35
C LYS A 58 -11.30 11.02 -8.25
N SER A 59 -10.66 9.99 -7.69
CA SER A 59 -10.07 8.88 -8.47
C SER A 59 -11.11 8.14 -9.33
N ALA A 60 -12.40 8.22 -8.99
CA ALA A 60 -13.49 7.68 -9.81
C ALA A 60 -13.52 8.25 -11.24
N ASN A 61 -13.03 9.48 -11.44
CA ASN A 61 -12.94 10.14 -12.74
C ASN A 61 -11.69 9.72 -13.54
N TYR A 62 -10.80 8.91 -12.96
CA TYR A 62 -9.54 8.49 -13.55
C TYR A 62 -9.46 6.96 -13.61
N PRO A 63 -10.24 6.32 -14.51
CA PRO A 63 -10.42 4.87 -14.53
C PRO A 63 -9.13 4.08 -14.84
N LEU A 64 -8.11 4.72 -15.41
CA LEU A 64 -6.80 4.11 -15.61
C LEU A 64 -5.93 4.11 -14.35
N VAL A 65 -6.08 5.12 -13.48
CA VAL A 65 -5.32 5.24 -12.22
C VAL A 65 -5.97 4.41 -11.11
N LYS A 66 -7.31 4.42 -11.05
CA LYS A 66 -8.09 3.74 -10.00
C LYS A 66 -7.68 2.28 -9.72
N PRO A 67 -7.37 1.43 -10.71
CA PRO A 67 -6.92 0.05 -10.49
C PRO A 67 -5.65 -0.10 -9.64
N PHE A 68 -4.81 0.94 -9.59
CA PHE A 68 -3.55 0.95 -8.85
C PHE A 68 -3.69 1.58 -7.46
N LEU A 69 -4.87 2.06 -7.07
CA LEU A 69 -5.15 2.56 -5.73
C LEU A 69 -5.85 1.47 -4.91
N ALA A 70 -5.74 1.54 -3.58
CA ALA A 70 -6.60 0.72 -2.73
C ALA A 70 -8.08 1.02 -3.04
N GLY A 71 -8.88 -0.02 -3.24
CA GLY A 71 -10.33 0.07 -3.42
C GLY A 71 -10.97 0.92 -2.33
N TYR A 72 -11.61 2.02 -2.72
CA TYR A 72 -12.27 2.94 -1.81
C TYR A 72 -13.78 2.67 -1.76
N HIS A 73 -14.31 2.50 -0.55
CA HIS A 73 -15.69 2.07 -0.31
C HIS A 73 -16.58 3.16 0.32
N GLY A 74 -16.07 4.38 0.49
CA GLY A 74 -16.78 5.47 1.12
C GLY A 74 -16.24 5.81 2.51
N THR A 75 -17.05 6.53 3.28
CA THR A 75 -16.75 6.93 4.65
C THR A 75 -17.67 6.24 5.63
N VAL A 76 -17.19 6.08 6.86
CA VAL A 76 -17.97 5.54 7.99
C VAL A 76 -17.76 6.42 9.21
N LYS A 77 -18.84 6.64 9.95
CA LYS A 77 -18.81 7.21 11.29
C LYS A 77 -18.92 6.09 12.32
N LEU A 78 -17.90 5.91 13.16
CA LEU A 78 -17.90 4.93 14.24
C LEU A 78 -18.44 5.54 15.54
N LYS A 79 -19.11 4.72 16.37
CA LYS A 79 -19.49 5.13 17.72
C LYS A 79 -18.25 5.16 18.62
N SER A 80 -18.19 6.10 19.57
CA SER A 80 -17.08 6.23 20.52
C SER A 80 -16.76 4.93 21.25
N GLU A 81 -17.76 4.16 21.67
CA GLU A 81 -17.60 2.87 22.34
C GLU A 81 -16.81 1.84 21.50
N VAL A 82 -17.00 1.85 20.17
CA VAL A 82 -16.31 0.95 19.24
C VAL A 82 -14.85 1.38 19.09
N ILE A 83 -14.60 2.69 18.99
CA ILE A 83 -13.25 3.27 18.89
C ILE A 83 -12.48 2.96 20.17
N GLU A 84 -13.08 3.19 21.34
CA GLU A 84 -12.47 2.93 22.64
C GLU A 84 -12.18 1.45 22.86
N ARG A 85 -13.07 0.55 22.43
CA ARG A 85 -12.84 -0.89 22.49
C ARG A 85 -11.64 -1.28 21.62
N ALA A 86 -11.63 -0.86 20.36
CA ALA A 86 -10.52 -1.15 19.46
C ALA A 86 -9.19 -0.56 19.95
N ALA A 87 -9.22 0.61 20.59
CA ALA A 87 -8.03 1.23 21.19
C ALA A 87 -7.54 0.50 22.46
N ARG A 88 -8.42 -0.09 23.26
CA ARG A 88 -8.05 -0.92 24.42
C ARG A 88 -7.43 -2.26 23.98
N ASP A 89 -7.98 -2.85 22.93
CA ASP A 89 -7.55 -4.15 22.43
C ASP A 89 -6.34 -4.05 21.48
N ALA A 90 -5.96 -2.82 21.11
CA ALA A 90 -4.77 -2.56 20.29
C ALA A 90 -3.50 -2.99 21.04
N THR A 91 -2.68 -3.77 20.35
CA THR A 91 -1.34 -4.17 20.81
C THR A 91 -0.33 -3.02 20.78
N PHE A 92 -0.68 -1.89 20.17
CA PHE A 92 0.11 -0.67 20.16
C PHE A 92 -0.67 0.53 20.68
N PRO A 93 -0.01 1.52 21.32
CA PRO A 93 -0.68 2.75 21.70
C PRO A 93 -1.20 3.45 20.45
N VAL A 94 -2.52 3.50 20.30
CA VAL A 94 -3.16 4.37 19.30
C VAL A 94 -2.71 5.78 19.62
N ASP A 95 -1.96 6.41 18.72
CA ASP A 95 -1.53 7.79 18.88
C ASP A 95 -2.76 8.71 18.74
N LEU A 96 -3.42 8.97 19.86
CA LEU A 96 -4.55 9.89 19.95
C LEU A 96 -4.08 11.36 19.91
N SER A 97 -2.77 11.63 19.94
CA SER A 97 -2.23 12.99 19.95
C SER A 97 -2.31 13.61 18.54
N GLY A 98 -3.41 14.32 18.30
CA GLY A 98 -3.77 14.87 16.99
C GLY A 98 -5.27 14.76 16.66
N ILE A 99 -6.05 14.09 17.51
CA ILE A 99 -7.51 13.94 17.36
C ILE A 99 -8.27 15.27 17.50
N GLU A 100 -7.71 16.26 18.20
CA GLU A 100 -8.40 17.52 18.53
C GLU A 100 -8.79 18.40 17.32
N THR A 101 -8.32 18.08 16.11
CA THR A 101 -8.64 18.83 14.87
C THR A 101 -9.27 18.00 13.75
N ARG A 102 -9.57 16.73 14.00
CA ARG A 102 -10.14 15.80 13.00
C ARG A 102 -11.59 15.50 13.38
N SER A 103 -12.44 15.14 12.41
CA SER A 103 -13.71 14.48 12.74
C SER A 103 -13.38 13.14 13.39
N ALA A 104 -13.21 13.16 14.72
CA ALA A 104 -12.52 12.12 15.50
C ALA A 104 -13.08 10.71 15.29
N ASP A 105 -14.33 10.63 14.83
CA ASP A 105 -15.12 9.43 14.68
C ASP A 105 -15.36 9.02 13.22
N THR A 106 -14.83 9.75 12.24
CA THR A 106 -15.05 9.45 10.81
C THR A 106 -13.80 8.87 10.16
N TYR A 107 -14.00 7.81 9.38
CA TYR A 107 -12.96 7.01 8.74
C TYR A 107 -13.26 6.85 7.24
N ILE A 108 -12.22 6.78 6.42
CA ILE A 108 -12.33 6.23 5.06
C ILE A 108 -12.23 4.71 5.13
N CYS A 109 -13.03 4.02 4.32
CA CYS A 109 -13.00 2.57 4.20
C CYS A 109 -12.28 2.16 2.92
N LEU A 110 -11.23 1.36 3.07
CA LEU A 110 -10.36 0.89 2.00
C LEU A 110 -10.34 -0.64 1.98
N GLU A 111 -10.07 -1.22 0.82
CA GLU A 111 -9.76 -2.64 0.74
C GLU A 111 -8.50 -2.99 1.53
N SER A 112 -8.48 -4.20 2.09
CA SER A 112 -7.26 -4.76 2.64
C SER A 112 -6.40 -5.38 1.55
N LEU A 113 -5.16 -4.91 1.43
CA LEU A 113 -4.21 -5.36 0.41
C LEU A 113 -3.55 -6.71 0.73
N VAL A 114 -3.70 -7.17 1.96
CA VAL A 114 -3.14 -8.44 2.47
C VAL A 114 -4.22 -9.51 2.66
N HIS A 115 -5.50 -9.18 2.44
CA HIS A 115 -6.57 -10.16 2.54
C HIS A 115 -6.41 -11.25 1.48
N GLY A 116 -6.53 -12.51 1.91
CA GLY A 116 -6.34 -13.68 1.05
C GLY A 116 -4.89 -14.12 0.91
N PHE A 117 -3.92 -13.46 1.54
CA PHE A 117 -2.55 -13.97 1.65
C PHE A 117 -2.43 -14.94 2.83
N GLU A 118 -1.72 -16.05 2.63
CA GLU A 118 -1.46 -17.05 3.67
C GLU A 118 -0.29 -16.60 4.55
N ASN A 119 0.82 -16.21 3.91
CA ASN A 119 2.00 -15.69 4.60
C ASN A 119 2.48 -14.41 3.90
N PRO A 120 1.88 -13.23 4.18
CA PRO A 120 2.22 -11.99 3.50
C PRO A 120 3.60 -11.47 3.91
N CYS A 121 4.48 -11.27 2.94
CA CYS A 121 5.67 -10.44 3.05
C CYS A 121 5.37 -9.08 2.41
N ILE A 122 5.60 -8.00 3.15
CA ILE A 122 5.10 -6.68 2.78
C ILE A 122 6.22 -5.64 2.85
N ALA A 123 6.31 -4.77 1.85
CA ALA A 123 7.21 -3.62 1.84
C ALA A 123 6.46 -2.33 1.50
N ASP A 124 6.73 -1.28 2.28
CA ASP A 124 6.25 0.08 2.05
C ASP A 124 7.39 0.90 1.42
N ILE A 125 7.25 1.21 0.13
CA ILE A 125 8.24 1.95 -0.65
C ILE A 125 7.74 3.37 -0.88
N LYS A 126 8.30 4.33 -0.14
CA LYS A 126 7.95 5.75 -0.30
C LYS A 126 8.54 6.30 -1.58
N MET A 127 7.74 7.01 -2.35
CA MET A 127 8.09 7.47 -3.70
C MET A 127 8.18 8.99 -3.78
N GLY A 128 9.00 9.47 -4.73
CA GLY A 128 9.20 10.88 -5.05
C GLY A 128 10.52 11.44 -4.51
N LYS A 129 11.10 12.44 -5.16
CA LYS A 129 12.36 13.08 -4.73
C LYS A 129 12.20 14.08 -3.58
N GLN A 130 10.97 14.44 -3.25
CA GLN A 130 10.62 15.43 -2.24
C GLN A 130 9.56 14.89 -1.28
N MET A 131 9.59 15.35 -0.03
CA MET A 131 8.61 14.97 1.01
C MET A 131 7.73 16.13 1.49
N TYR A 132 7.97 17.35 1.01
CA TYR A 132 7.10 18.50 1.28
C TYR A 132 6.07 18.67 0.17
N ASP A 133 4.84 18.99 0.53
CA ASP A 133 3.73 19.20 -0.39
C ASP A 133 3.67 20.63 -0.93
N LEU A 134 2.73 20.90 -1.85
CA LEU A 134 2.54 22.22 -2.47
C LEU A 134 2.17 23.31 -1.45
N ASP A 135 1.56 22.92 -0.34
CA ASP A 135 1.11 23.82 0.72
C ASP A 135 2.17 24.02 1.82
N ALA A 136 3.38 23.44 1.68
CA ALA A 136 4.41 23.57 2.69
C ALA A 136 4.95 25.00 2.78
N THR A 137 4.94 25.57 3.98
CA THR A 137 5.57 26.88 4.23
C THR A 137 7.08 26.82 3.97
N PRO A 138 7.74 27.96 3.68
CA PRO A 138 9.19 27.99 3.48
C PRO A 138 9.99 27.33 4.61
N GLU A 139 9.55 27.50 5.86
CA GLU A 139 10.18 26.92 7.05
C GLU A 139 9.98 25.39 7.11
N LYS A 140 8.77 24.91 6.83
CA LYS A 140 8.47 23.47 6.77
C LYS A 140 9.25 22.81 5.65
N ARG A 141 9.35 23.46 4.49
CA ARG A 141 10.15 23.04 3.34
C ARG A 141 11.63 22.95 3.71
N ALA A 142 12.24 24.01 4.25
CA ALA A 142 13.64 24.01 4.65
C ALA A 142 13.95 22.91 5.69
N THR A 143 13.04 22.71 6.65
CA THR A 143 13.15 21.64 7.65
C THR A 143 13.12 20.25 7.00
N MET A 144 12.21 20.02 6.05
CA MET A 144 12.13 18.75 5.33
C MET A 144 13.33 18.52 4.42
N GLU A 145 13.78 19.53 3.69
CA GLU A 145 15.00 19.48 2.86
C GLU A 145 16.22 19.11 3.71
N ALA A 146 16.39 19.72 4.89
CA ALA A 146 17.45 19.37 5.82
C ALA A 146 17.36 17.91 6.33
N LYS A 147 16.15 17.40 6.62
CA LYS A 147 15.94 16.00 7.04
C LYS A 147 16.20 14.98 5.93
N MET A 148 15.95 15.40 4.69
CA MET A 148 16.14 14.59 3.49
C MET A 148 17.58 14.64 2.99
N ALA A 149 18.39 15.62 3.41
CA ALA A 149 19.79 15.73 3.05
C ALA A 149 20.54 14.42 3.34
N GLY A 150 21.11 13.81 2.29
CA GLY A 150 21.83 12.54 2.38
C GLY A 150 20.95 11.28 2.44
N ARG A 151 19.63 11.40 2.29
CA ARG A 151 18.72 10.24 2.19
C ARG A 151 18.67 9.72 0.76
N THR A 152 18.49 8.41 0.62
CA THR A 152 18.33 7.71 -0.67
C THR A 152 17.29 8.36 -1.57
N ILE A 153 16.15 8.75 -0.99
CA ILE A 153 15.01 9.36 -1.70
C ILE A 153 15.37 10.60 -2.54
N VAL A 154 16.35 11.41 -2.12
CA VAL A 154 16.80 12.59 -2.88
C VAL A 154 17.55 12.18 -4.16
N HIS A 155 18.28 11.06 -4.10
CA HIS A 155 19.17 10.61 -5.16
C HIS A 155 18.50 9.63 -6.13
N ILE A 156 17.72 8.68 -5.62
CA ILE A 156 17.07 7.62 -6.42
C ILE A 156 15.53 7.73 -6.45
N GLY A 157 14.94 8.71 -5.77
CA GLY A 157 13.50 8.99 -5.84
C GLY A 157 12.62 8.02 -5.05
N PHE A 158 13.19 7.15 -4.22
CA PHE A 158 12.43 6.35 -3.27
C PHE A 158 13.23 6.00 -2.00
N SER A 159 12.53 5.54 -0.97
CA SER A 159 13.10 4.92 0.22
C SER A 159 12.20 3.80 0.75
N ILE A 160 12.77 2.90 1.54
CA ILE A 160 12.02 1.83 2.21
C ILE A 160 11.56 2.36 3.57
N SER A 161 10.24 2.52 3.73
CA SER A 161 9.64 3.06 4.95
C SER A 161 9.32 1.98 5.98
N GLY A 162 9.16 0.74 5.53
CA GLY A 162 8.89 -0.41 6.37
C GLY A 162 8.94 -1.73 5.58
N ILE A 163 9.37 -2.79 6.24
CA ILE A 163 9.27 -4.17 5.76
C ILE A 163 8.67 -5.01 6.89
N CYS A 164 7.75 -5.90 6.57
CA CYS A 164 7.21 -6.89 7.49
C CYS A 164 7.29 -8.27 6.84
N ARG A 165 8.02 -9.17 7.49
CA ARG A 165 8.19 -10.55 7.06
C ARG A 165 7.41 -11.50 7.97
N PRO A 166 6.90 -12.63 7.45
CA PRO A 166 6.32 -13.66 8.28
C PRO A 166 7.30 -14.13 9.37
N GLY A 167 6.82 -14.24 10.61
CA GLY A 167 7.63 -14.67 11.75
C GLY A 167 8.54 -13.61 12.37
N GLU A 168 8.73 -12.45 11.72
CA GLU A 168 9.45 -11.32 12.31
C GLU A 168 8.51 -10.46 13.17
N PRO A 169 9.02 -9.80 14.24
CA PRO A 169 8.25 -8.80 14.96
C PRO A 169 7.73 -7.73 14.00
N ARG A 170 6.44 -7.40 14.14
CA ARG A 170 5.81 -6.30 13.39
C ARG A 170 6.56 -5.00 13.71
N PHE A 171 6.85 -4.21 12.68
CA PHE A 171 7.66 -2.98 12.75
C PHE A 171 9.13 -3.21 13.10
N ASP A 172 9.88 -3.90 12.25
CA ASP A 172 11.32 -3.69 12.26
C ASP A 172 11.67 -2.34 11.60
N ARG A 173 11.52 -1.26 12.38
CA ARG A 173 12.05 0.07 12.01
C ARG A 173 13.55 0.17 12.27
N GLN A 174 14.21 -0.89 12.73
CA GLN A 174 15.62 -0.86 13.08
C GLN A 174 16.44 -0.70 11.81
N GLY A 175 16.86 0.54 11.56
CA GLY A 175 17.86 0.83 10.54
C GLY A 175 17.36 1.03 9.11
N LEU A 176 16.09 0.78 8.76
CA LEU A 176 15.61 1.05 7.38
C LEU A 176 15.78 2.52 6.97
N HIS A 177 15.53 3.44 7.90
CA HIS A 177 15.79 4.87 7.69
C HIS A 177 17.29 5.20 7.54
N LYS A 178 18.19 4.31 7.97
CA LYS A 178 19.65 4.44 7.86
C LYS A 178 20.20 3.84 6.56
N LEU A 179 19.38 3.14 5.78
CA LEU A 179 19.80 2.59 4.49
C LEU A 179 20.32 3.71 3.60
N THR A 180 21.45 3.45 2.97
CA THR A 180 22.16 4.35 2.07
C THR A 180 21.99 3.87 0.63
N LEU A 181 22.53 4.60 -0.34
CA LEU A 181 22.53 4.16 -1.73
C LEU A 181 23.23 2.82 -1.94
N ASN A 182 24.24 2.52 -1.12
CA ASN A 182 25.03 1.30 -1.23
C ASN A 182 24.37 0.12 -0.50
N THR A 183 23.44 0.37 0.43
CA THR A 183 22.86 -0.67 1.28
C THR A 183 21.37 -0.90 1.05
N ILE A 184 20.67 0.04 0.40
CA ILE A 184 19.22 -0.10 0.15
C ILE A 184 18.85 -1.36 -0.63
N VAL A 185 19.74 -1.81 -1.53
CA VAL A 185 19.54 -3.03 -2.30
C VAL A 185 19.88 -4.26 -1.46
N THR A 186 21.13 -4.37 -1.00
CA THR A 186 21.69 -5.55 -0.34
C THR A 186 21.15 -5.80 1.07
N GLU A 187 20.80 -4.75 1.82
CA GLU A 187 20.26 -4.86 3.19
C GLU A 187 18.75 -4.59 3.24
N GLY A 188 18.15 -4.09 2.15
CA GLY A 188 16.73 -3.76 2.08
C GLY A 188 15.94 -4.67 1.15
N LEU A 189 16.04 -4.40 -0.16
CA LEU A 189 15.21 -5.07 -1.18
C LEU A 189 15.55 -6.55 -1.37
N VAL A 190 16.82 -6.93 -1.33
CA VAL A 190 17.23 -8.33 -1.50
C VAL A 190 16.70 -9.19 -0.35
N PRO A 191 16.93 -8.84 0.94
CA PRO A 191 16.30 -9.54 2.05
C PRO A 191 14.77 -9.53 2.01
N PHE A 192 14.14 -8.50 1.45
CA PHE A 192 12.70 -8.50 1.22
C PHE A 192 12.29 -9.64 0.27
N PHE A 193 12.92 -9.77 -0.91
CA PHE A 193 12.60 -10.84 -1.87
C PHE A 193 13.15 -12.23 -1.51
N GLU A 194 14.06 -12.31 -0.55
CA GLU A 194 14.58 -13.57 0.00
C GLU A 194 13.78 -14.09 1.19
N THR A 195 12.71 -13.38 1.58
CA THR A 195 11.85 -13.79 2.70
C THR A 195 11.02 -15.02 2.33
N ALA A 196 11.36 -16.16 2.92
CA ALA A 196 10.48 -17.30 3.23
C ALA A 196 11.26 -18.36 4.04
N GLU A 197 10.57 -19.26 4.76
CA GLU A 197 11.12 -20.59 5.11
C GLU A 197 11.98 -21.11 3.96
N SER A 198 13.17 -21.66 4.22
CA SER A 198 14.17 -22.31 3.33
C SER A 198 13.81 -22.93 1.93
N ALA A 199 12.68 -22.66 1.29
CA ALA A 199 11.92 -23.55 0.39
C ALA A 199 11.14 -22.84 -0.73
N VAL A 200 11.37 -21.55 -0.98
CA VAL A 200 10.84 -20.89 -2.18
C VAL A 200 11.95 -20.89 -3.25
N SER A 201 11.70 -21.51 -4.40
CA SER A 201 12.74 -21.70 -5.41
C SER A 201 13.22 -20.36 -5.96
N ALA A 202 14.47 -20.31 -6.43
CA ALA A 202 14.99 -19.13 -7.14
C ALA A 202 14.06 -18.70 -8.30
N ASP A 203 13.36 -19.65 -8.91
CA ASP A 203 12.39 -19.39 -9.98
C ASP A 203 11.16 -18.62 -9.48
N TYR A 204 10.66 -18.90 -8.28
CA TYR A 204 9.55 -18.11 -7.72
C TYR A 204 9.99 -16.69 -7.40
N ARG A 205 11.19 -16.51 -6.83
CA ARG A 205 11.71 -15.16 -6.55
C ARG A 205 11.80 -14.35 -7.84
N LYS A 206 12.37 -14.95 -8.90
CA LYS A 206 12.41 -14.33 -10.23
C LYS A 206 11.02 -13.99 -10.73
N PHE A 207 10.08 -14.93 -10.66
CA PHE A 207 8.69 -14.71 -11.04
C PHE A 207 8.06 -13.52 -10.28
N ILE A 208 8.19 -13.46 -8.96
CA ILE A 208 7.63 -12.37 -8.14
C ILE A 208 8.24 -11.01 -8.54
N ILE A 209 9.56 -10.94 -8.72
CA ILE A 209 10.23 -9.70 -9.15
C ILE A 209 9.77 -9.29 -10.55
N GLU A 210 9.67 -10.23 -11.49
CA GLU A 210 9.17 -9.98 -12.86
C GLU A 210 7.74 -9.46 -12.85
N GLN A 211 6.86 -10.05 -12.04
CA GLN A 211 5.47 -9.59 -11.94
C GLN A 211 5.38 -8.19 -11.30
N PHE A 212 6.15 -7.91 -10.24
CA PHE A 212 6.20 -6.55 -9.69
C PHE A 212 6.72 -5.54 -10.72
N ILE A 213 7.77 -5.87 -11.48
CA ILE A 213 8.27 -5.02 -12.56
C ILE A 213 7.16 -4.74 -13.57
N ALA A 214 6.41 -5.76 -14.00
CA ALA A 214 5.30 -5.61 -14.94
C ALA A 214 4.22 -4.66 -14.39
N GLU A 215 3.77 -4.88 -13.17
CA GLU A 215 2.76 -4.04 -12.51
C GLU A 215 3.24 -2.59 -12.34
N ILE A 216 4.51 -2.38 -11.94
CA ILE A 216 5.09 -1.05 -11.75
C ILE A 216 5.26 -0.33 -13.10
N VAL A 217 5.62 -1.03 -14.16
CA VAL A 217 5.68 -0.47 -15.53
C VAL A 217 4.31 0.00 -15.98
N CYS A 218 3.27 -0.83 -15.80
CA CYS A 218 1.90 -0.45 -16.13
C CYS A 218 1.45 0.77 -15.31
N TYR A 219 1.69 0.76 -13.99
CA TYR A 219 1.38 1.88 -13.11
C TYR A 219 2.10 3.16 -13.55
N ARG A 220 3.41 3.09 -13.81
CA ARG A 220 4.20 4.22 -14.27
C ARG A 220 3.66 4.81 -15.58
N ASP A 221 3.30 3.97 -16.55
CA ASP A 221 2.81 4.43 -17.84
C ASP A 221 1.43 5.10 -17.76
N VAL A 222 0.61 4.68 -16.78
CA VAL A 222 -0.62 5.38 -16.40
C VAL A 222 -0.31 6.70 -15.71
N ILE A 223 0.58 6.71 -14.71
CA ILE A 223 0.91 7.93 -13.95
C ILE A 223 1.54 8.99 -14.86
N ARG A 224 2.34 8.59 -15.86
CA ARG A 224 2.90 9.50 -16.88
C ARG A 224 1.84 10.25 -17.68
N LYS A 225 0.63 9.70 -17.78
CA LYS A 225 -0.53 10.30 -18.45
C LYS A 225 -1.52 10.92 -17.47
N SER A 226 -1.27 10.78 -16.18
CA SER A 226 -2.10 11.35 -15.13
C SER A 226 -1.48 12.65 -14.65
N GLU A 227 -2.33 13.63 -14.37
CA GLU A 227 -1.89 14.92 -13.86
C GLU A 227 -2.11 14.96 -12.35
N THR A 228 -1.45 14.04 -11.64
CA THR A 228 -1.43 13.98 -10.17
C THR A 228 -0.18 14.64 -9.62
N ARG A 229 -0.20 15.02 -8.35
CA ARG A 229 1.01 15.21 -7.54
C ARG A 229 0.87 14.44 -6.23
N MET A 230 1.80 13.53 -5.95
CA MET A 230 1.69 12.62 -4.82
C MET A 230 2.92 12.73 -3.93
N PHE A 231 2.75 13.39 -2.79
CA PHE A 231 3.83 13.67 -1.85
C PHE A 231 3.76 12.74 -0.65
N SER A 232 4.90 12.22 -0.21
CA SER A 232 4.98 11.27 0.93
C SER A 232 4.06 10.05 0.80
N SER A 233 3.63 9.72 -0.42
CA SER A 233 2.86 8.53 -0.74
C SER A 233 3.78 7.34 -0.99
N SER A 234 3.22 6.14 -0.87
CA SER A 234 3.98 4.90 -0.95
C SER A 234 3.40 3.96 -2.00
N LEU A 235 4.27 3.12 -2.54
CA LEU A 235 3.90 1.90 -3.22
C LEU A 235 3.98 0.76 -2.21
N LEU A 236 2.84 0.17 -1.86
CA LEU A 236 2.80 -0.99 -0.99
C LEU A 236 2.93 -2.25 -1.85
N LEU A 237 3.96 -3.03 -1.59
CA LEU A 237 4.21 -4.33 -2.22
C LEU A 237 3.85 -5.42 -1.24
N VAL A 238 3.03 -6.38 -1.67
CA VAL A 238 2.67 -7.56 -0.88
C VAL A 238 2.90 -8.78 -1.75
N TYR A 239 3.58 -9.79 -1.25
CA TYR A 239 3.62 -11.10 -1.89
C TYR A 239 3.49 -12.23 -0.88
N ASP A 240 2.99 -13.37 -1.33
CA ASP A 240 2.81 -14.55 -0.50
C ASP A 240 4.09 -15.40 -0.49
N VAL A 241 4.58 -15.74 0.69
CA VAL A 241 5.74 -16.64 0.81
C VAL A 241 5.34 -18.12 0.85
N SER A 242 4.04 -18.43 0.79
CA SER A 242 3.51 -19.80 0.77
C SER A 242 3.92 -20.56 -0.50
N LYS A 243 4.80 -21.56 -0.31
CA LYS A 243 5.19 -22.50 -1.36
C LYS A 243 3.96 -23.23 -1.92
N ASP A 244 3.05 -23.67 -1.06
CA ASP A 244 1.88 -24.44 -1.46
C ASP A 244 0.93 -23.63 -2.35
N LYS A 245 0.79 -22.34 -2.06
CA LYS A 245 0.02 -21.43 -2.91
C LYS A 245 0.65 -21.24 -4.28
N TYR A 246 1.98 -21.11 -4.34
CA TYR A 246 2.68 -21.07 -5.63
C TYR A 246 2.55 -22.39 -6.41
N GLN A 247 2.64 -23.55 -5.75
CA GLN A 247 2.44 -24.83 -6.43
C GLN A 247 1.03 -24.98 -7.01
N ARG A 248 0.00 -24.53 -6.28
CA ARG A 248 -1.38 -24.49 -6.81
C ARG A 248 -1.51 -23.59 -8.04
N TYR A 249 -0.88 -22.42 -8.01
CA TYR A 249 -0.83 -21.54 -9.19
C TYR A 249 -0.18 -22.23 -10.40
N LEU A 250 0.97 -22.90 -10.20
CA LEU A 250 1.64 -23.66 -11.27
C LEU A 250 0.80 -24.83 -11.80
N ALA A 251 0.00 -25.45 -10.93
CA ALA A 251 -0.93 -26.51 -11.30
C ALA A 251 -2.18 -26.00 -12.05
N GLY A 252 -2.30 -24.68 -12.28
CA GLY A 252 -3.45 -24.07 -12.97
C GLY A 252 -4.70 -23.99 -12.11
N ASP A 253 -4.56 -24.04 -10.78
CA ASP A 253 -5.66 -23.85 -9.85
C ASP A 253 -6.26 -22.45 -10.01
N LYS A 254 -7.53 -22.39 -10.44
CA LYS A 254 -8.26 -21.14 -10.65
C LYS A 254 -8.56 -20.38 -9.35
N SER A 255 -8.44 -21.04 -8.20
CA SER A 255 -8.57 -20.41 -6.88
C SER A 255 -7.36 -19.57 -6.49
N VAL A 256 -6.28 -19.58 -7.29
CA VAL A 256 -5.07 -18.76 -7.09
C VAL A 256 -4.83 -17.91 -8.35
N CYS A 257 -4.37 -16.68 -8.19
CA CYS A 257 -3.94 -15.86 -9.32
C CYS A 257 -2.57 -15.23 -9.06
N ALA A 258 -1.88 -14.85 -10.14
CA ALA A 258 -0.57 -14.19 -10.02
C ALA A 258 -0.69 -12.85 -9.30
N VAL A 259 -1.56 -11.98 -9.80
CA VAL A 259 -1.68 -10.58 -9.37
C VAL A 259 -3.09 -10.28 -8.85
N GLY A 260 -3.16 -9.61 -7.71
CA GLY A 260 -4.39 -9.10 -7.11
C GLY A 260 -5.17 -8.20 -8.05
N LYS A 261 -6.33 -8.69 -8.49
CA LYS A 261 -7.24 -7.94 -9.37
C LYS A 261 -7.96 -6.83 -8.58
N PRO A 262 -8.19 -5.64 -9.19
CA PRO A 262 -9.02 -4.60 -8.58
C PRO A 262 -10.43 -5.12 -8.24
N GLN A 263 -11.00 -4.63 -7.15
CA GLN A 263 -12.33 -5.05 -6.69
C GLN A 263 -13.48 -4.74 -7.66
N SER A 264 -13.29 -3.83 -8.62
CA SER A 264 -14.29 -3.51 -9.65
C SER A 264 -14.47 -4.59 -10.73
N SER A 265 -13.74 -5.71 -10.65
CA SER A 265 -13.95 -6.86 -11.54
C SER A 265 -15.17 -7.68 -11.09
N THR A 266 -16.17 -7.82 -11.97
CA THR A 266 -17.49 -8.42 -11.74
C THR A 266 -17.50 -9.94 -11.53
N SER A 267 -16.38 -10.57 -11.18
CA SER A 267 -16.30 -12.02 -11.01
C SER A 267 -15.88 -12.38 -9.59
N ASP A 268 -16.77 -13.04 -8.84
CA ASP A 268 -16.49 -13.70 -7.54
C ASP A 268 -15.37 -14.74 -7.61
N ASN A 269 -14.90 -15.07 -8.81
CA ASN A 269 -13.76 -15.94 -9.04
C ASN A 269 -12.42 -15.17 -9.04
N ARG A 270 -12.24 -14.26 -8.08
CA ARG A 270 -10.93 -13.66 -7.81
C ARG A 270 -10.13 -14.67 -6.98
N GLY A 271 -9.40 -15.54 -7.66
CA GLY A 271 -8.43 -16.41 -7.00
C GLY A 271 -7.56 -15.60 -6.04
N SER A 272 -7.19 -16.22 -4.92
CA SER A 272 -6.27 -15.68 -3.93
C SER A 272 -4.94 -15.27 -4.60
N PRO A 273 -4.48 -14.01 -4.48
CA PRO A 273 -3.35 -13.53 -5.26
C PRO A 273 -1.99 -13.92 -4.66
N LEU A 274 -1.00 -14.21 -5.50
CA LEU A 274 0.40 -14.40 -5.08
C LEU A 274 1.09 -13.07 -4.78
N LEU A 275 0.68 -11.98 -5.41
CA LEU A 275 1.15 -10.63 -5.10
C LEU A 275 0.08 -9.57 -5.29
N ASN A 276 0.27 -8.44 -4.63
CA ASN A 276 -0.53 -7.24 -4.79
C ASN A 276 0.37 -6.01 -4.72
N MET A 277 0.05 -5.00 -5.52
CA MET A 277 0.74 -3.73 -5.53
C MET A 277 -0.28 -2.60 -5.66
N ARG A 278 -0.25 -1.65 -4.74
CA ARG A 278 -1.07 -0.43 -4.80
C ARG A 278 -0.31 0.79 -4.31
N ALA A 279 -0.61 1.94 -4.89
CA ALA A 279 -0.27 3.21 -4.30
C ALA A 279 -1.20 3.51 -3.12
N ILE A 280 -0.63 4.02 -2.03
CA ILE A 280 -1.33 4.34 -0.78
C ILE A 280 -0.84 5.69 -0.22
N ASP A 281 -1.51 6.16 0.83
CA ASP A 281 -1.18 7.36 1.61
C ASP A 281 -1.26 8.69 0.82
N PHE A 282 -2.48 9.05 0.41
CA PHE A 282 -2.75 10.28 -0.35
C PHE A 282 -3.09 11.51 0.50
N GLY A 283 -2.66 11.52 1.76
CA GLY A 283 -2.86 12.65 2.69
C GLY A 283 -2.29 13.97 2.18
N HIS A 284 -1.33 13.93 1.27
CA HIS A 284 -0.76 15.07 0.57
C HIS A 284 -0.92 14.96 -0.96
N GLY A 285 -1.87 14.17 -1.46
CA GLY A 285 -2.12 13.98 -2.89
C GLY A 285 -2.97 15.09 -3.50
N HIS A 286 -2.68 15.45 -4.75
CA HIS A 286 -3.42 16.44 -5.53
C HIS A 286 -3.73 15.92 -6.94
N TRP A 287 -4.91 16.24 -7.45
CA TRP A 287 -5.26 16.13 -8.87
C TRP A 287 -5.14 17.53 -9.47
N LEU A 288 -4.26 17.71 -10.46
CA LEU A 288 -3.89 18.99 -11.05
C LEU A 288 -4.00 18.95 -12.59
N PRO A 289 -5.22 18.89 -13.17
CA PRO A 289 -5.38 18.87 -14.61
C PRO A 289 -4.74 20.08 -15.30
N GLY A 290 -4.01 19.87 -16.40
CA GLY A 290 -3.28 20.87 -17.15
C GLY A 290 -1.84 21.14 -16.67
N GLU A 291 -1.41 20.58 -15.53
CA GLU A 291 -0.07 20.80 -14.96
C GLU A 291 0.94 19.73 -15.39
N GLY A 292 0.56 18.78 -16.26
CA GLY A 292 1.43 17.67 -16.67
C GLY A 292 1.69 16.64 -15.56
N PRO A 293 2.59 15.68 -15.80
CA PRO A 293 2.80 14.53 -14.90
C PRO A 293 3.67 14.84 -13.68
N ASP A 294 3.62 13.96 -12.68
CA ASP A 294 4.49 14.02 -11.50
C ASP A 294 5.91 13.50 -11.83
N GLU A 295 6.76 14.38 -12.38
CA GLU A 295 8.14 14.04 -12.75
C GLU A 295 8.97 13.49 -11.59
N GLN A 296 8.67 13.92 -10.36
CA GLN A 296 9.44 13.48 -9.19
C GLN A 296 9.05 12.07 -8.76
N TYR A 297 7.76 11.77 -8.80
CA TYR A 297 7.25 10.44 -8.55
C TYR A 297 7.68 9.45 -9.65
N LEU A 298 7.59 9.87 -10.93
CA LEU A 298 8.04 9.08 -12.08
C LEU A 298 9.54 8.76 -12.01
N PHE A 299 10.38 9.72 -11.61
CA PHE A 299 11.81 9.47 -11.39
C PHE A 299 12.05 8.36 -10.36
N GLY A 300 11.25 8.30 -9.29
CA GLY A 300 11.30 7.22 -8.30
C GLY A 300 10.91 5.87 -8.89
N LEU A 301 9.79 5.82 -9.64
CA LEU A 301 9.32 4.60 -10.29
C LEU A 301 10.34 4.07 -11.31
N ASP A 302 10.90 4.93 -12.16
CA ASP A 302 11.87 4.52 -13.18
C ASP A 302 13.16 3.96 -12.55
N ASN A 303 13.65 4.58 -11.47
CA ASN A 303 14.79 4.04 -10.72
C ASN A 303 14.45 2.74 -10.00
N PHE A 304 13.25 2.62 -9.44
CA PHE A 304 12.82 1.41 -8.76
C PHE A 304 12.73 0.24 -9.75
N ILE A 305 12.13 0.44 -10.92
CA ILE A 305 12.11 -0.55 -12.01
C ILE A 305 13.53 -0.97 -12.41
N ARG A 306 14.45 0.00 -12.58
CA ARG A 306 15.85 -0.27 -12.92
C ARG A 306 16.51 -1.16 -11.86
N ILE A 307 16.39 -0.81 -10.59
CA ILE A 307 16.99 -1.56 -9.48
C ILE A 307 16.37 -2.96 -9.36
N LEU A 308 15.06 -3.13 -9.55
CA LEU A 308 14.46 -4.46 -9.57
C LEU A 308 15.00 -5.33 -10.70
N ARG A 309 15.29 -4.76 -11.87
CA ARG A 309 15.94 -5.48 -12.99
C ARG A 309 17.38 -5.86 -12.67
N GLU A 310 18.14 -4.99 -12.02
CA GLU A 310 19.49 -5.27 -11.51
C GLU A 310 19.45 -6.44 -10.52
N ILE A 311 18.50 -6.43 -9.58
CA ILE A 311 18.27 -7.56 -8.64
C ILE A 311 17.95 -8.86 -9.39
N LEU A 312 17.08 -8.80 -10.41
CA LEU A 312 16.69 -9.97 -11.20
C LEU A 312 17.88 -10.59 -11.94
N ASN A 313 18.80 -9.76 -12.43
CA ASN A 313 19.99 -10.19 -13.17
C ASN A 313 21.17 -10.56 -12.25
N GLY A 314 21.16 -10.15 -10.98
CA GLY A 314 22.29 -10.31 -10.07
C GLY A 314 23.36 -9.22 -10.18
N ASP A 315 23.00 -8.05 -10.71
CA ASP A 315 23.91 -6.93 -11.01
C ASP A 315 23.82 -5.81 -9.95
N TYR A 316 24.03 -6.11 -8.66
CA TYR A 316 23.85 -5.14 -7.56
C TYR A 316 24.86 -5.26 -6.40
#